data_AF-A0A1Y2GNM3-F1
#
_entry.id   AF-A0A1Y2GNM3-F1
#
_cell.length_a   1.000
_cell.length_b   1.000
_cell.length_c   1.000
_cell.angle_alpha   90.00
_cell.angle_beta   90.00
_cell.angle_gamma   90.00
#
_symmetry.space_group_name_H-M   'P 1'
#
loop_
_entity.id
_entity.type
_entity.pdbx_description
1 polymer ?
#
loop_
_entity_poly.entity_id
_entity_poly.type
_entity_poly.pdbx_seq_one_letter_code
_entity_poly.pdbx_strand_id
1 'polypeptide(L)'
;MSSTAASASWRSTFSNVPPLTKSVSTAMTVLTALGFTMRFRDMLFARYTSIDSSTGTSDTLDQPTSYADSSFVPLIAMVPALAPYRFWTFATASFFEKSIIQFAINTAVLLGSGKYLERAWGSREFFKFLAVTSIGSMLALYFTCLFVYIIRGNEDLLYETQAYGLTAVMAGFLVGFKQLVPEHLVTVWGVFSVRVKTLPILFAGFMVFESLITHSQIQLILAIYGLYISWVYSRFFKTQDGIQGDRSETFSFASFFPEAAQPPVKVLSSLVFGILVRFRVCSPLGFGGSLEQNLENSQMSGMILPMTQPASLRVEAERRRALALKALDMRLHAAASNGANLPGLSQKTFLGPTPSAGTPIAFPPIPSGPSTTFKVHPTQDTVLFETTALDDDTPNAEQSKQPCTSSSGSGTNEKP
;
A
#
# COMPACT_ATOMS: atom_id res chain seq x y z
N MET A 1 -29.49 -26.63 -3.66
CA MET A 1 -28.93 -25.82 -2.55
C MET A 1 -27.58 -25.25 -3.01
N SER A 2 -27.58 -24.14 -3.74
CA SER A 2 -26.36 -23.59 -4.37
C SER A 2 -26.40 -22.06 -4.52
N SER A 3 -27.04 -21.34 -3.59
CA SER A 3 -27.04 -19.85 -3.59
C SER A 3 -26.49 -19.20 -2.32
N THR A 4 -26.09 -19.96 -1.31
CA THR A 4 -25.65 -19.42 -0.01
C THR A 4 -24.13 -19.29 0.15
N ALA A 5 -23.31 -19.81 -0.75
CA ALA A 5 -21.84 -19.73 -0.64
C ALA A 5 -21.25 -18.36 -1.05
N ALA A 6 -21.96 -17.59 -1.90
CA ALA A 6 -21.45 -16.31 -2.39
C ALA A 6 -21.58 -15.15 -1.40
N SER A 7 -22.57 -15.19 -0.48
CA SER A 7 -22.82 -14.09 0.46
C SER A 7 -21.83 -14.02 1.63
N ALA A 8 -21.17 -15.14 1.95
CA ALA A 8 -20.15 -15.22 3.01
C ALA A 8 -18.79 -14.62 2.59
N SER A 9 -18.49 -14.57 1.29
CA SER A 9 -17.20 -14.12 0.76
C SER A 9 -16.99 -12.60 0.84
N TRP A 10 -18.01 -11.80 0.51
CA TRP A 10 -17.86 -10.35 0.47
C TRP A 10 -17.78 -9.72 1.86
N ARG A 11 -18.55 -10.25 2.83
CA ARG A 11 -18.53 -9.75 4.22
C ARG A 11 -17.16 -9.94 4.88
N SER A 12 -16.44 -11.02 4.55
CA SER A 12 -15.08 -11.25 5.06
C SER A 12 -14.04 -10.35 4.41
N THR A 13 -14.24 -9.93 3.15
CA THR A 13 -13.40 -8.93 2.48
C THR A 13 -13.51 -7.58 3.18
N PHE A 14 -14.71 -7.18 3.61
CA PHE A 14 -14.95 -5.90 4.29
C PHE A 14 -14.82 -5.95 5.82
N SER A 15 -14.70 -7.13 6.44
CA SER A 15 -14.44 -7.25 7.87
C SER A 15 -12.95 -7.13 8.18
N ASN A 16 -12.62 -6.55 9.34
CA ASN A 16 -11.25 -6.43 9.84
C ASN A 16 -10.26 -5.75 8.85
N VAL A 17 -10.72 -4.70 8.18
CA VAL A 17 -9.86 -3.89 7.30
C VAL A 17 -8.84 -3.12 8.18
N PRO A 18 -7.54 -3.16 7.82
CA PRO A 18 -6.51 -2.38 8.48
C PRO A 18 -6.79 -0.87 8.55
N PRO A 19 -6.20 -0.14 9.51
CA PRO A 19 -6.55 1.25 9.79
C PRO A 19 -6.24 2.21 8.64
N LEU A 20 -5.12 2.04 7.94
CA LEU A 20 -4.73 2.97 6.88
C LEU A 20 -5.64 2.82 5.65
N THR A 21 -5.92 1.60 5.23
CA THR A 21 -6.85 1.32 4.12
C THR A 21 -8.24 1.90 4.40
N LYS A 22 -8.73 1.81 5.64
CA LYS A 22 -9.97 2.47 6.06
C LYS A 22 -9.85 3.99 5.91
N SER A 23 -8.80 4.59 6.46
CA SER A 23 -8.59 6.04 6.41
C SER A 23 -8.52 6.56 4.97
N VAL A 24 -7.78 5.90 4.09
CA VAL A 24 -7.66 6.28 2.67
C VAL A 24 -8.99 6.13 1.93
N SER A 25 -9.74 5.06 2.20
CA SER A 25 -11.08 4.88 1.63
C SER A 25 -12.07 5.94 2.12
N THR A 26 -12.04 6.28 3.41
CA THR A 26 -12.85 7.37 3.95
C THR A 26 -12.47 8.72 3.33
N ALA A 27 -11.17 9.00 3.17
CA ALA A 27 -10.70 10.22 2.51
C ALA A 27 -11.19 10.31 1.06
N MET A 28 -11.14 9.21 0.32
CA MET A 28 -11.68 9.11 -1.04
C MET A 28 -13.20 9.38 -1.09
N THR A 29 -13.96 8.82 -0.15
CA THR A 29 -15.41 9.08 -0.02
C THR A 29 -15.67 10.56 0.26
N VAL A 30 -14.94 11.18 1.18
CA VAL A 30 -15.09 12.59 1.54
C VAL A 30 -14.76 13.50 0.36
N LEU A 31 -13.65 13.27 -0.34
CA LEU A 31 -13.24 14.08 -1.49
C LEU A 31 -14.19 13.91 -2.68
N THR A 32 -14.67 12.68 -2.92
CA THR A 32 -15.67 12.41 -3.95
C THR A 32 -17.00 13.07 -3.61
N ALA A 33 -17.49 12.94 -2.38
CA ALA A 33 -18.70 13.63 -1.92
C ALA A 33 -18.58 15.15 -2.03
N LEU A 34 -17.45 15.73 -1.60
CA LEU A 34 -17.18 17.15 -1.74
C LEU A 34 -17.22 17.59 -3.21
N GLY A 35 -16.59 16.83 -4.11
CA GLY A 35 -16.65 17.14 -5.54
C GLY A 35 -18.05 17.04 -6.12
N PHE A 36 -18.87 16.05 -5.71
CA PHE A 36 -20.28 15.99 -6.08
C PHE A 36 -21.08 17.19 -5.55
N THR A 37 -20.85 17.61 -4.30
CA THR A 37 -21.54 18.80 -3.74
C THR A 37 -21.18 20.08 -4.49
N MET A 38 -19.92 20.26 -4.90
CA MET A 38 -19.51 21.41 -5.72
C MET A 38 -20.18 21.39 -7.08
N ARG A 39 -20.18 20.25 -7.77
CA ARG A 39 -20.86 20.11 -9.07
C ARG A 39 -22.37 20.31 -8.96
N PHE A 40 -22.98 19.81 -7.88
CA PHE A 40 -24.40 19.99 -7.63
C PHE A 40 -24.73 21.47 -7.37
N ARG A 41 -23.93 22.17 -6.58
CA ARG A 41 -24.04 23.63 -6.37
C ARG A 41 -23.93 24.38 -7.69
N ASP A 42 -22.94 24.08 -8.52
CA ASP A 42 -22.70 24.78 -9.78
C ASP A 42 -23.82 24.51 -10.79
N MET A 43 -24.35 23.28 -10.81
CA MET A 43 -25.55 22.91 -11.58
C MET A 43 -26.80 23.68 -11.11
N LEU A 44 -27.01 23.84 -9.81
CA LEU A 44 -28.12 24.61 -9.26
C LEU A 44 -28.01 26.10 -9.60
N PHE A 45 -26.80 26.66 -9.48
CA PHE A 45 -26.54 28.06 -9.85
C PHE A 45 -26.83 28.29 -11.33
N ALA A 46 -26.33 27.41 -12.21
CA ALA A 46 -26.60 27.49 -13.65
C ALA A 46 -28.11 27.42 -13.97
N ARG A 47 -28.86 26.54 -13.30
CA ARG A 47 -30.32 26.46 -13.45
C ARG A 47 -31.02 27.74 -12.97
N TYR A 48 -30.59 28.30 -11.84
CA TYR A 48 -31.17 29.53 -11.30
C TYR A 48 -30.98 30.70 -12.27
N THR A 49 -29.75 30.94 -12.75
CA THR A 49 -29.46 32.02 -13.71
C THR A 49 -30.22 31.84 -15.04
N SER A 50 -30.42 30.59 -15.49
CA SER A 50 -31.19 30.33 -16.72
C SER A 50 -32.67 30.68 -16.60
N ILE A 51 -33.25 30.53 -15.40
CA ILE A 51 -34.66 30.87 -15.14
C ILE A 51 -34.81 32.40 -15.15
N ASP A 52 -33.93 33.14 -14.49
CA ASP A 52 -33.97 34.60 -14.45
C ASP A 52 -33.87 35.22 -15.85
N SER A 53 -33.03 34.65 -16.73
CA SER A 53 -32.91 35.10 -18.13
C SER A 53 -34.15 34.83 -18.99
N SER A 54 -35.02 33.90 -18.59
CA SER A 54 -36.26 33.59 -19.33
C SER A 54 -37.43 34.52 -18.96
N THR A 55 -37.34 35.22 -17.82
CA THR A 55 -38.34 36.18 -17.34
C THR A 55 -37.99 37.65 -17.63
N GLY A 56 -36.76 37.94 -18.09
CA GLY A 56 -36.33 39.28 -18.52
C GLY A 56 -36.42 39.47 -20.04
N THR A 57 -37.17 40.46 -20.51
CA THR A 57 -37.19 40.87 -21.93
C THR A 57 -35.98 41.75 -22.27
N SER A 58 -35.45 41.56 -23.48
CA SER A 58 -34.52 42.40 -24.27
C SER A 58 -32.99 42.23 -24.10
N ASP A 59 -32.39 41.75 -25.20
CA ASP A 59 -31.22 42.26 -25.91
C ASP A 59 -30.09 42.91 -25.11
N THR A 60 -28.98 42.17 -24.95
CA THR A 60 -27.62 42.71 -25.15
C THR A 60 -26.69 41.60 -25.64
N LEU A 61 -25.97 41.90 -26.72
CA LEU A 61 -24.81 41.18 -27.24
C LEU A 61 -23.72 41.09 -26.14
N ASP A 62 -22.92 40.03 -26.19
CA ASP A 62 -21.77 39.71 -25.31
C ASP A 62 -22.09 39.11 -23.93
N GLN A 63 -22.59 37.88 -23.93
CA GLN A 63 -22.50 37.00 -22.77
C GLN A 63 -21.20 36.17 -22.88
N PRO A 64 -20.28 36.23 -21.90
CA PRO A 64 -19.02 35.51 -21.97
C PRO A 64 -19.30 34.00 -21.96
N THR A 65 -18.59 33.30 -22.81
CA THR A 65 -18.58 31.85 -23.10
C THR A 65 -18.24 30.94 -21.90
N SER A 66 -18.73 31.20 -20.68
CA SER A 66 -18.37 30.44 -19.47
C SER A 66 -19.34 29.31 -19.07
N TYR A 67 -20.29 28.94 -19.94
CA TYR A 67 -21.29 27.90 -19.61
C TYR A 67 -20.83 26.46 -19.94
N ALA A 68 -19.62 26.27 -20.46
CA ALA A 68 -19.03 24.94 -20.68
C ALA A 68 -18.41 24.32 -19.41
N ASP A 69 -18.24 25.10 -18.33
CA ASP A 69 -17.36 24.75 -17.20
C ASP A 69 -18.03 24.01 -16.02
N SER A 70 -19.32 23.66 -16.12
CA SER A 70 -20.10 23.03 -15.03
C SER A 70 -19.63 21.63 -14.60
N SER A 71 -18.61 21.08 -15.27
CA SER A 71 -18.03 19.77 -14.96
C SER A 71 -16.65 19.81 -14.30
N PHE A 72 -16.03 20.99 -14.22
CA PHE A 72 -14.71 21.13 -13.61
C PHE A 72 -14.81 21.35 -12.11
N VAL A 73 -13.95 20.66 -11.37
CA VAL A 73 -13.80 20.83 -9.92
C VAL A 73 -12.31 21.11 -9.67
N PRO A 74 -11.84 22.31 -10.03
CA PRO A 74 -10.42 22.63 -10.04
C PRO A 74 -9.82 22.76 -8.62
N LEU A 75 -10.64 22.67 -7.57
CA LEU A 75 -10.16 22.65 -6.18
C LEU A 75 -9.67 21.25 -5.76
N ILE A 76 -10.26 20.20 -6.34
CA ILE A 76 -10.04 18.80 -5.91
C ILE A 76 -9.27 18.03 -6.98
N ALA A 77 -9.66 18.16 -8.24
CA ALA A 77 -8.97 17.52 -9.34
C ALA A 77 -7.85 18.42 -9.88
N MET A 78 -6.88 17.81 -10.54
CA MET A 78 -5.75 18.53 -11.11
C MET A 78 -6.13 19.05 -12.50
N VAL A 79 -6.07 20.36 -12.66
CA VAL A 79 -6.13 21.07 -13.95
C VAL A 79 -4.73 21.60 -14.20
N PRO A 80 -4.05 21.22 -15.30
CA PRO A 80 -2.65 21.55 -15.51
C PRO A 80 -2.35 23.05 -15.39
N ALA A 81 -3.19 23.93 -15.94
CA ALA A 81 -2.99 25.38 -15.82
C ALA A 81 -2.96 25.90 -14.38
N LEU A 82 -3.76 25.30 -13.48
CA LEU A 82 -3.96 25.76 -12.10
C LEU A 82 -3.12 24.99 -11.08
N ALA A 83 -2.53 23.87 -11.49
CA ALA A 83 -1.74 22.98 -10.64
C ALA A 83 -0.63 23.67 -9.82
N PRO A 84 0.18 24.62 -10.35
CA PRO A 84 1.22 25.27 -9.54
C PRO A 84 0.65 26.16 -8.42
N TYR A 85 -0.50 26.78 -8.65
CA TYR A 85 -1.18 27.59 -7.61
C TYR A 85 -1.95 26.72 -6.62
N ARG A 86 -2.45 25.56 -7.06
CA ARG A 86 -3.24 24.61 -6.27
C ARG A 86 -2.49 23.30 -6.10
N PHE A 87 -1.30 23.36 -5.52
CA PHE A 87 -0.38 22.23 -5.40
C PHE A 87 -0.97 21.01 -4.66
N TRP A 88 -1.97 21.20 -3.79
CA TRP A 88 -2.65 20.08 -3.12
C TRP A 88 -3.41 19.17 -4.11
N THR A 89 -3.76 19.67 -5.30
CA THR A 89 -4.46 18.89 -6.34
C THR A 89 -3.65 17.69 -6.81
N PHE A 90 -2.32 17.71 -6.71
CA PHE A 90 -1.48 16.52 -6.99
C PHE A 90 -1.80 15.34 -6.06
N ALA A 91 -2.21 15.61 -4.82
CA ALA A 91 -2.58 14.59 -3.85
C ALA A 91 -4.08 14.29 -3.90
N THR A 92 -4.93 15.33 -3.96
CA THR A 92 -6.40 15.14 -3.86
C THR A 92 -7.01 14.57 -5.14
N ALA A 93 -6.43 14.83 -6.31
CA ALA A 93 -7.00 14.40 -7.59
C ALA A 93 -7.09 12.88 -7.71
N SER A 94 -6.14 12.13 -7.14
CA SER A 94 -6.13 10.66 -7.21
C SER A 94 -7.26 10.00 -6.41
N PHE A 95 -7.88 10.73 -5.49
CA PHE A 95 -8.94 10.24 -4.61
C PHE A 95 -10.32 10.83 -4.94
N PHE A 96 -10.43 11.52 -6.08
CA PHE A 96 -11.68 12.09 -6.56
C PHE A 96 -12.15 11.36 -7.81
N GLU A 97 -13.42 10.97 -7.82
CA GLU A 97 -14.08 10.32 -8.96
C GLU A 97 -15.28 11.13 -9.45
N LYS A 98 -15.42 11.24 -10.79
CA LYS A 98 -16.54 11.95 -11.41
C LYS A 98 -17.83 11.14 -11.47
N SER A 99 -17.72 9.80 -11.48
CA SER A 99 -18.84 8.87 -11.64
C SER A 99 -19.04 8.04 -10.37
N ILE A 100 -20.29 7.89 -9.94
CA ILE A 100 -20.67 7.08 -8.77
C ILE A 100 -20.30 5.60 -9.01
N ILE A 101 -20.45 5.11 -10.24
CA ILE A 101 -20.11 3.73 -10.61
C ILE A 101 -18.60 3.53 -10.49
N GLN A 102 -17.82 4.45 -11.04
CA GLN A 102 -16.35 4.39 -10.96
C GLN A 102 -15.88 4.50 -9.51
N PHE A 103 -16.49 5.39 -8.72
CA PHE A 103 -16.25 5.50 -7.28
C PHE A 103 -16.50 4.17 -6.54
N ALA A 104 -17.62 3.50 -6.81
CA ALA A 104 -17.94 2.22 -6.18
C ALA A 104 -16.92 1.13 -6.53
N ILE A 105 -16.56 1.02 -7.82
CA ILE A 105 -15.54 0.08 -8.29
C ILE A 105 -14.18 0.38 -7.65
N ASN A 106 -13.77 1.64 -7.67
CA ASN A 106 -12.47 2.06 -7.16
C ASN A 106 -12.37 1.89 -5.64
N THR A 107 -13.45 2.14 -4.92
CA THR A 107 -13.55 1.87 -3.48
C THR A 107 -13.47 0.37 -3.19
N ALA A 108 -14.16 -0.48 -3.95
CA ALA A 108 -14.11 -1.93 -3.77
C ALA A 108 -12.69 -2.48 -4.03
N VAL A 109 -12.03 -2.03 -5.10
CA VAL A 109 -10.64 -2.38 -5.42
C VAL A 109 -9.69 -1.87 -4.33
N LEU A 110 -9.85 -0.62 -3.88
CA LEU A 110 -9.02 -0.06 -2.81
C LEU A 110 -9.15 -0.86 -1.50
N LEU A 111 -10.37 -1.23 -1.11
CA LEU A 111 -10.60 -2.01 0.11
C LEU A 111 -10.07 -3.43 -0.01
N GLY A 112 -10.27 -4.10 -1.16
CA GLY A 112 -9.78 -5.46 -1.40
C GLY A 112 -8.26 -5.51 -1.50
N SER A 113 -7.69 -4.71 -2.38
CA SER A 113 -6.25 -4.67 -2.64
C SER A 113 -5.47 -4.01 -1.52
N GLY A 114 -5.95 -2.89 -0.98
CA GLY A 114 -5.31 -2.20 0.13
C GLY A 114 -5.23 -3.06 1.38
N LYS A 115 -6.30 -3.79 1.73
CA LYS A 115 -6.29 -4.73 2.85
C LYS A 115 -5.20 -5.79 2.72
N TYR A 116 -5.01 -6.33 1.51
CA TYR A 116 -4.00 -7.36 1.26
C TYR A 116 -2.59 -6.77 1.34
N LEU A 117 -2.34 -5.66 0.64
CA LEU A 117 -1.03 -5.02 0.57
C LEU A 117 -0.60 -4.43 1.93
N GLU A 118 -1.51 -3.80 2.67
CA GLU A 118 -1.21 -3.25 3.99
C GLU A 118 -0.82 -4.33 5.00
N ARG A 119 -1.46 -5.51 4.92
CA ARG A 119 -1.08 -6.65 5.78
C ARG A 119 0.26 -7.24 5.40
N ALA A 120 0.58 -7.28 4.10
CA ALA A 120 1.83 -7.84 3.62
C ALA A 120 3.04 -6.91 3.84
N TRP A 121 2.84 -5.59 3.74
CA TRP A 121 3.93 -4.60 3.78
C TRP A 121 3.97 -3.77 5.05
N GLY A 122 2.91 -3.81 5.86
CA GLY A 122 2.69 -2.89 6.97
C GLY A 122 2.20 -1.52 6.52
N SER A 123 1.52 -0.80 7.42
CA SER A 123 0.88 0.48 7.09
C SER A 123 1.87 1.57 6.68
N ARG A 124 3.08 1.60 7.26
CA ARG A 124 4.08 2.63 6.94
C ARG A 124 4.56 2.55 5.49
N GLU A 125 4.96 1.37 5.03
CA GLU A 125 5.45 1.19 3.67
C GLU A 125 4.32 1.25 2.65
N PHE A 126 3.13 0.76 3.01
CA PHE A 126 1.95 0.90 2.18
C PHE A 126 1.54 2.37 1.99
N PHE A 127 1.62 3.21 3.03
CA PHE A 127 1.36 4.64 2.92
C PHE A 127 2.34 5.33 1.97
N LYS A 128 3.66 5.08 2.13
CA LYS A 128 4.67 5.63 1.24
C LYS A 128 4.44 5.21 -0.20
N PHE A 129 4.12 3.93 -0.42
CA PHE A 129 3.78 3.39 -1.73
C PHE A 129 2.61 4.15 -2.36
N LEU A 130 1.50 4.32 -1.61
CA LEU A 130 0.34 5.07 -2.07
C LEU A 130 0.69 6.52 -2.40
N ALA A 131 1.40 7.22 -1.52
CA ALA A 131 1.75 8.62 -1.68
C ALA A 131 2.68 8.84 -2.89
N VAL A 132 3.70 8.01 -3.06
CA VAL A 132 4.64 8.09 -4.20
C VAL A 132 3.91 7.79 -5.51
N THR A 133 3.04 6.78 -5.52
CA THR A 133 2.30 6.40 -6.74
C THR A 133 1.27 7.47 -7.11
N SER A 134 0.48 7.98 -6.16
CA SER A 134 -0.55 8.98 -6.45
C SER A 134 0.05 10.33 -6.88
N ILE A 135 0.88 10.93 -6.02
CA ILE A 135 1.46 12.25 -6.23
C ILE A 135 2.44 12.20 -7.40
N GLY A 136 3.28 11.16 -7.47
CA GLY A 136 4.27 11.01 -8.53
C GLY A 136 3.64 10.90 -9.91
N SER A 137 2.56 10.14 -10.06
CA SER A 137 1.88 10.01 -11.36
C SER A 137 1.15 11.28 -11.76
N MET A 138 0.51 11.99 -10.82
CA MET A 138 -0.11 13.29 -11.10
C MET A 138 0.92 14.35 -11.50
N LEU A 139 2.08 14.37 -10.83
CA LEU A 139 3.16 15.28 -11.15
C LEU A 139 3.77 14.97 -12.52
N ALA A 140 4.01 13.69 -12.84
CA ALA A 140 4.50 13.28 -14.15
C ALA A 140 3.52 13.65 -15.27
N LEU A 141 2.21 13.46 -15.04
CA LEU A 141 1.17 13.86 -15.98
C LEU A 141 1.17 15.38 -16.19
N TYR A 142 1.28 16.19 -15.14
CA TYR A 142 1.39 17.65 -15.25
C TYR A 142 2.56 18.08 -16.14
N PHE A 143 3.77 17.53 -15.91
CA PHE A 143 4.91 17.83 -16.76
C PHE A 143 4.71 17.38 -18.21
N THR A 144 3.98 16.28 -18.42
CA THR A 144 3.61 15.82 -19.77
C THR A 144 2.68 16.79 -20.46
N CYS A 145 1.65 17.29 -19.77
CA CYS A 145 0.75 18.32 -20.29
C CYS A 145 1.53 19.60 -20.65
N LEU A 146 2.45 20.06 -19.79
CA LEU A 146 3.31 21.20 -20.08
C LEU A 146 4.20 20.97 -21.30
N PHE A 147 4.83 19.79 -21.39
CA PHE A 147 5.70 19.45 -22.50
C PHE A 147 4.95 19.42 -23.84
N VAL A 148 3.77 18.78 -23.86
CA VAL A 148 2.92 18.75 -25.06
C VAL A 148 2.43 20.14 -25.44
N TYR A 149 2.11 20.99 -24.45
CA TYR A 149 1.76 22.38 -24.70
C TYR A 149 2.90 23.18 -25.32
N ILE A 150 4.12 23.06 -24.82
CA ILE A 150 5.28 23.75 -25.40
C ILE A 150 5.50 23.35 -26.87
N ILE A 151 5.23 22.08 -27.22
CA ILE A 151 5.42 21.58 -28.58
C ILE A 151 4.25 21.97 -29.51
N ARG A 152 3.01 21.79 -29.05
CA ARG A 152 1.81 21.92 -29.89
C ARG A 152 1.20 23.32 -29.83
N GLY A 153 1.46 24.08 -28.77
CA GLY A 153 0.86 25.39 -28.52
C GLY A 153 -0.63 25.36 -28.21
N ASN A 154 -1.22 24.18 -27.93
CA ASN A 154 -2.66 24.07 -27.67
C ASN A 154 -2.99 24.33 -26.20
N GLU A 155 -3.64 25.45 -25.92
CA GLU A 155 -4.10 25.87 -24.59
C GLU A 155 -5.21 24.98 -24.02
N ASP A 156 -6.02 24.33 -24.87
CA ASP A 156 -7.14 23.47 -24.45
C ASP A 156 -6.66 22.33 -23.54
N LEU A 157 -5.44 21.81 -23.80
CA LEU A 157 -4.84 20.75 -22.97
C LEU A 157 -4.54 21.22 -21.54
N LEU A 158 -4.33 22.52 -21.33
CA LEU A 158 -3.99 23.08 -20.01
C LEU A 158 -5.22 23.51 -19.24
N TYR A 159 -6.20 24.11 -19.92
CA TYR A 159 -7.36 24.74 -19.30
C TYR A 159 -8.59 23.81 -19.27
N GLU A 160 -8.83 23.05 -20.34
CA GLU A 160 -10.04 22.20 -20.48
C GLU A 160 -9.80 20.73 -20.08
N THR A 161 -8.56 20.37 -19.76
CA THR A 161 -8.24 19.00 -19.33
C THR A 161 -8.18 18.90 -17.81
N GLN A 162 -8.86 17.90 -17.27
CA GLN A 162 -8.88 17.61 -15.84
C GLN A 162 -8.46 16.17 -15.57
N ALA A 163 -7.39 16.01 -14.81
CA ALA A 163 -6.89 14.72 -14.35
C ALA A 163 -7.45 14.38 -12.97
N TYR A 164 -7.95 13.16 -12.82
CA TYR A 164 -8.53 12.65 -11.59
C TYR A 164 -8.54 11.12 -11.57
N GLY A 165 -8.78 10.58 -10.40
CA GLY A 165 -9.14 9.19 -10.18
C GLY A 165 -8.01 8.29 -9.75
N LEU A 166 -8.40 7.11 -9.27
CA LEU A 166 -7.51 6.14 -8.61
C LEU A 166 -6.69 5.30 -9.60
N THR A 167 -6.79 5.56 -10.90
CA THR A 167 -6.19 4.78 -11.99
C THR A 167 -4.71 4.48 -11.82
N ALA A 168 -3.89 5.49 -11.45
CA ALA A 168 -2.46 5.29 -11.20
C ALA A 168 -2.19 4.33 -10.02
N VAL A 169 -2.96 4.49 -8.94
CA VAL A 169 -2.85 3.64 -7.74
C VAL A 169 -3.31 2.22 -8.04
N MET A 170 -4.34 2.03 -8.87
CA MET A 170 -4.75 0.71 -9.34
C MET A 170 -3.62 0.02 -10.10
N ALA A 171 -3.01 0.70 -11.06
CA ALA A 171 -1.85 0.18 -11.78
C ALA A 171 -0.73 -0.23 -10.80
N GLY A 172 -0.52 0.56 -9.75
CA GLY A 172 0.40 0.24 -8.66
C GLY A 172 0.00 -0.99 -7.84
N PHE A 173 -1.28 -1.19 -7.53
CA PHE A 173 -1.72 -2.41 -6.84
C PHE A 173 -1.42 -3.66 -7.65
N LEU A 174 -1.57 -3.61 -8.98
CA LEU A 174 -1.21 -4.72 -9.86
C LEU A 174 0.30 -5.04 -9.79
N VAL A 175 1.13 -4.00 -9.73
CA VAL A 175 2.58 -4.14 -9.49
C VAL A 175 2.84 -4.78 -8.13
N GLY A 176 2.16 -4.33 -7.08
CA GLY A 176 2.28 -4.89 -5.73
C GLY A 176 1.86 -6.35 -5.64
N PHE A 177 0.77 -6.74 -6.30
CA PHE A 177 0.33 -8.13 -6.35
C PHE A 177 1.29 -9.03 -7.12
N LYS A 178 1.81 -8.55 -8.26
CA LYS A 178 2.84 -9.29 -9.00
C LYS A 178 4.09 -9.51 -8.13
N GLN A 179 4.45 -8.54 -7.29
CA GLN A 179 5.57 -8.67 -6.36
C GLN A 179 5.32 -9.75 -5.28
N LEU A 180 4.13 -9.75 -4.67
CA LEU A 180 3.83 -10.61 -3.54
C LEU A 180 3.46 -12.04 -3.92
N VAL A 181 2.64 -12.20 -4.96
CA VAL A 181 2.10 -13.51 -5.33
C VAL A 181 2.02 -13.66 -6.86
N PRO A 182 3.16 -13.74 -7.56
CA PRO A 182 3.18 -13.81 -9.01
C PRO A 182 2.47 -15.05 -9.58
N GLU A 183 2.44 -16.16 -8.81
CA GLU A 183 1.95 -17.46 -9.28
C GLU A 183 0.51 -17.79 -8.87
N HIS A 184 -0.10 -17.01 -7.96
CA HIS A 184 -1.45 -17.30 -7.50
C HIS A 184 -2.49 -17.02 -8.59
N LEU A 185 -3.45 -17.93 -8.71
CA LEU A 185 -4.60 -17.77 -9.60
C LEU A 185 -5.66 -16.97 -8.85
N VAL A 186 -5.94 -15.75 -9.31
CA VAL A 186 -7.09 -15.01 -8.80
C VAL A 186 -8.31 -15.52 -9.54
N THR A 187 -9.19 -16.23 -8.81
CA THR A 187 -10.47 -16.70 -9.34
C THR A 187 -11.46 -15.54 -9.29
N VAL A 188 -11.64 -14.90 -10.43
CA VAL A 188 -12.65 -13.86 -10.64
C VAL A 188 -14.01 -14.55 -10.75
N TRP A 189 -14.92 -14.24 -9.82
CA TRP A 189 -16.30 -14.74 -9.78
C TRP A 189 -16.44 -16.28 -9.73
N GLY A 190 -15.40 -16.99 -9.28
CA GLY A 190 -15.42 -18.46 -9.17
C GLY A 190 -15.39 -19.21 -10.50
N VAL A 191 -15.30 -18.51 -11.63
CA VAL A 191 -15.34 -19.11 -12.98
C VAL A 191 -14.08 -18.78 -13.80
N PHE A 192 -13.49 -17.59 -13.61
CA PHE A 192 -12.33 -17.16 -14.38
C PHE A 192 -11.07 -17.12 -13.53
N SER A 193 -10.18 -18.11 -13.70
CA SER A 193 -8.87 -18.15 -13.04
C SER A 193 -7.83 -17.43 -13.89
N VAL A 194 -7.47 -16.21 -13.51
CA VAL A 194 -6.40 -15.46 -14.18
C VAL A 194 -5.17 -15.42 -13.27
N ARG A 195 -3.99 -15.74 -13.82
CA ARG A 195 -2.73 -15.59 -13.09
C ARG A 195 -2.46 -14.12 -12.83
N VAL A 196 -2.03 -13.78 -11.61
CA VAL A 196 -1.71 -12.39 -11.23
C VAL A 196 -0.75 -11.72 -12.21
N LYS A 197 0.21 -12.46 -12.76
CA LYS A 197 1.16 -11.94 -13.77
C LYS A 197 0.51 -11.42 -15.06
N THR A 198 -0.71 -11.84 -15.38
CA THR A 198 -1.44 -11.40 -16.58
C THR A 198 -2.29 -10.14 -16.32
N LEU A 199 -2.55 -9.80 -15.05
CA LEU A 199 -3.38 -8.64 -14.70
C LEU A 199 -2.84 -7.31 -15.24
N PRO A 200 -1.52 -7.02 -15.20
CA PRO A 200 -0.98 -5.75 -15.73
C PRO A 200 -1.29 -5.55 -17.22
N ILE A 201 -1.19 -6.60 -18.04
CA ILE A 201 -1.48 -6.54 -19.47
C ILE A 201 -2.98 -6.37 -19.71
N LEU A 202 -3.81 -7.10 -18.96
CA LEU A 202 -5.26 -6.99 -19.07
C LEU A 202 -5.73 -5.56 -18.72
N PHE A 203 -5.16 -4.98 -17.65
CA PHE A 203 -5.43 -3.61 -17.25
C PHE A 203 -4.93 -2.60 -18.29
N ALA A 204 -3.73 -2.79 -18.85
CA ALA A 204 -3.23 -1.95 -19.93
C ALA A 204 -4.14 -2.02 -21.17
N GLY A 205 -4.60 -3.21 -21.56
CA GLY A 205 -5.55 -3.39 -22.65
C GLY A 205 -6.90 -2.71 -22.39
N PHE A 206 -7.40 -2.79 -21.15
CA PHE A 206 -8.61 -2.08 -20.74
C PHE A 206 -8.44 -0.56 -20.82
N MET A 207 -7.29 -0.03 -20.38
CA MET A 207 -7.01 1.42 -20.45
C MET A 207 -6.84 1.91 -21.89
N VAL A 208 -6.25 1.11 -22.77
CA VAL A 208 -6.20 1.43 -24.21
C VAL A 208 -7.60 1.45 -24.80
N PHE A 209 -8.43 0.47 -24.47
CA PHE A 209 -9.82 0.41 -24.92
C PHE A 209 -10.66 1.59 -24.43
N GLU A 210 -10.53 1.95 -23.15
CA GLU A 210 -11.19 3.14 -22.57
C GLU A 210 -10.73 4.43 -23.28
N SER A 211 -9.43 4.57 -23.52
CA SER A 211 -8.88 5.72 -24.24
C SER A 211 -9.42 5.83 -25.68
N LEU A 212 -9.65 4.72 -26.36
CA LEU A 212 -10.24 4.70 -27.70
C LEU A 212 -11.73 5.09 -27.70
N ILE A 213 -12.49 4.70 -26.68
CA ILE A 213 -13.92 5.03 -26.56
C ILE A 213 -14.11 6.50 -26.18
N THR A 214 -13.37 6.98 -25.19
CA THR A 214 -13.53 8.33 -24.66
C THR A 214 -12.75 9.37 -25.48
N HIS A 215 -11.91 8.93 -26.42
CA HIS A 215 -10.98 9.76 -27.19
C HIS A 215 -10.04 10.62 -26.31
N SER A 216 -9.89 10.24 -25.05
CA SER A 216 -9.02 10.91 -24.08
C SER A 216 -7.86 10.00 -23.72
N GLN A 217 -6.65 10.54 -23.73
CA GLN A 217 -5.42 9.79 -23.44
C GLN A 217 -4.98 9.94 -21.97
N ILE A 218 -5.66 10.80 -21.20
CA ILE A 218 -5.22 11.20 -19.87
C ILE A 218 -5.22 10.01 -18.90
N GLN A 219 -6.28 9.21 -18.87
CA GLN A 219 -6.37 8.03 -18.00
C GLN A 219 -5.36 6.95 -18.38
N LEU A 220 -5.14 6.73 -19.68
CA LEU A 220 -4.12 5.82 -20.19
C LEU A 220 -2.71 6.24 -19.78
N ILE A 221 -2.35 7.50 -19.97
CA ILE A 221 -1.04 8.05 -19.58
C ILE A 221 -0.86 7.96 -18.06
N LEU A 222 -1.91 8.26 -17.29
CA LEU A 222 -1.89 8.15 -15.83
C LEU A 222 -1.69 6.70 -15.36
N ALA A 223 -2.32 5.73 -16.04
CA ALA A 223 -2.10 4.30 -15.79
C ALA A 223 -0.66 3.87 -16.08
N ILE A 224 -0.06 4.36 -17.19
CA ILE A 224 1.34 4.07 -17.56
C ILE A 224 2.29 4.64 -16.50
N TYR A 225 2.10 5.90 -16.09
CA TYR A 225 2.91 6.49 -15.01
C TYR A 225 2.71 5.79 -13.68
N GLY A 226 1.48 5.39 -13.35
CA GLY A 226 1.18 4.61 -12.15
C GLY A 226 1.95 3.29 -12.12
N LEU A 227 1.91 2.54 -13.23
CA LEU A 227 2.63 1.27 -13.37
C LEU A 227 4.14 1.48 -13.26
N TYR A 228 4.68 2.48 -13.96
CA TYR A 228 6.13 2.73 -13.98
C TYR A 228 6.66 3.23 -12.63
N ILE A 229 6.04 4.26 -12.05
CA ILE A 229 6.48 4.87 -10.78
C ILE A 229 6.36 3.90 -9.63
N SER A 230 5.25 3.16 -9.54
CA SER A 230 5.08 2.13 -8.52
C SER A 230 6.10 0.98 -8.68
N TRP A 231 6.42 0.59 -9.91
CA TRP A 231 7.49 -0.40 -10.16
C TRP A 231 8.85 0.10 -9.70
N VAL A 232 9.24 1.33 -10.08
CA VAL A 232 10.50 1.95 -9.65
C VAL A 232 10.57 2.03 -8.12
N TYR A 233 9.49 2.48 -7.47
CA TYR A 233 9.42 2.56 -6.03
C TYR A 233 9.60 1.19 -5.37
N SER A 234 8.88 0.17 -5.82
CA SER A 234 8.97 -1.19 -5.25
C SER A 234 10.32 -1.87 -5.53
N ARG A 235 10.94 -1.58 -6.68
CA ARG A 235 12.22 -2.18 -7.10
C ARG A 235 13.41 -1.58 -6.35
N PHE A 236 13.40 -0.28 -6.06
CA PHE A 236 14.59 0.43 -5.55
C PHE A 236 14.44 1.12 -4.20
N PHE A 237 13.23 1.55 -3.82
CA PHE A 237 13.05 2.45 -2.67
C PHE A 237 12.34 1.80 -1.48
N LYS A 238 11.36 0.95 -1.75
CA LYS A 238 10.59 0.25 -0.72
C LYS A 238 11.51 -0.56 0.18
N THR A 239 11.42 -0.38 1.50
CA THR A 239 12.26 -1.11 2.45
C THR A 239 11.40 -2.08 3.25
N GLN A 240 11.78 -3.35 3.25
CA GLN A 240 11.09 -4.39 4.01
C GLN A 240 12.12 -5.22 4.78
N ASP A 241 11.94 -5.34 6.10
CA ASP A 241 12.81 -6.13 7.00
C ASP A 241 14.30 -5.77 6.91
N GLY A 242 14.61 -4.48 6.71
CA GLY A 242 15.98 -3.97 6.59
C GLY A 242 16.64 -4.21 5.23
N ILE A 243 15.92 -4.81 4.27
CA ILE A 243 16.35 -4.96 2.88
C ILE A 243 15.63 -3.91 2.03
N GLN A 244 16.40 -3.13 1.27
CA GLN A 244 15.88 -2.09 0.39
C GLN A 244 15.71 -2.62 -1.04
N GLY A 245 14.48 -2.53 -1.53
CA GLY A 245 14.05 -2.88 -2.87
C GLY A 245 13.88 -4.38 -3.11
N ASP A 246 13.06 -4.74 -4.10
CA ASP A 246 13.03 -6.09 -4.65
C ASP A 246 14.10 -6.23 -5.72
N ARG A 247 15.00 -7.20 -5.61
CA ARG A 247 16.13 -7.37 -6.54
C ARG A 247 15.96 -8.46 -7.58
N SER A 248 14.81 -9.11 -7.58
CA SER A 248 14.58 -10.28 -8.42
C SER A 248 14.45 -9.93 -9.91
N GLU A 249 15.05 -10.77 -10.77
CA GLU A 249 14.84 -10.74 -12.23
C GLU A 249 13.38 -11.05 -12.60
N THR A 250 12.70 -11.85 -11.76
CA THR A 250 11.28 -12.15 -11.87
C THR A 250 10.41 -10.90 -11.69
N PHE A 251 10.90 -9.87 -11.00
CA PHE A 251 10.28 -8.55 -10.87
C PHE A 251 10.89 -7.47 -11.79
N SER A 252 11.51 -7.87 -12.90
CA SER A 252 11.91 -6.93 -13.95
C SER A 252 10.70 -6.26 -14.62
N PHE A 253 10.89 -5.08 -15.19
CA PHE A 253 9.83 -4.39 -15.93
C PHE A 253 9.37 -5.20 -17.16
N ALA A 254 10.31 -5.89 -17.82
CA ALA A 254 10.01 -6.75 -18.95
C ALA A 254 9.06 -7.91 -18.59
N SER A 255 9.17 -8.47 -17.38
CA SER A 255 8.31 -9.60 -16.98
C SER A 255 6.85 -9.22 -16.71
N PHE A 256 6.48 -7.93 -16.83
CA PHE A 256 5.08 -7.51 -16.86
C PHE A 256 4.41 -7.81 -18.22
N PHE A 257 5.21 -8.09 -19.25
CA PHE A 257 4.77 -8.30 -20.62
C PHE A 257 4.89 -9.79 -21.02
N PRO A 258 4.09 -10.25 -22.01
CA PRO A 258 4.19 -11.61 -22.50
C PRO A 258 5.58 -11.83 -23.14
N GLU A 259 6.05 -13.08 -23.15
CA GLU A 259 7.42 -13.46 -23.56
C GLU A 259 7.85 -12.83 -24.89
N ALA A 260 6.96 -12.78 -25.88
CA ALA A 260 7.21 -12.16 -27.19
C ALA A 260 7.53 -10.65 -27.12
N ALA A 261 6.97 -9.92 -26.17
CA ALA A 261 7.16 -8.47 -26.01
C ALA A 261 8.28 -8.13 -25.01
N GLN A 262 8.88 -9.11 -24.32
CA GLN A 262 9.93 -8.86 -23.33
C GLN A 262 11.22 -8.28 -23.91
N PRO A 263 11.74 -8.75 -25.07
CA PRO A 263 13.00 -8.22 -25.62
C PRO A 263 13.00 -6.71 -25.88
N PRO A 264 12.01 -6.13 -26.61
CA PRO A 264 12.00 -4.68 -26.84
C PRO A 264 11.78 -3.88 -25.55
N VAL A 265 10.94 -4.39 -24.65
CA VAL A 265 10.68 -3.75 -23.36
C VAL A 265 11.93 -3.77 -22.47
N LYS A 266 12.74 -4.84 -22.53
CA LYS A 266 13.98 -4.94 -21.77
C LYS A 266 14.97 -3.85 -22.18
N VAL A 267 15.14 -3.61 -23.49
CA VAL A 267 15.99 -2.54 -24.02
C VAL A 267 15.47 -1.17 -23.58
N LEU A 268 14.16 -0.93 -23.69
CA LEU A 268 13.59 0.36 -23.26
C LEU A 268 13.77 0.56 -21.74
N SER A 269 13.48 -0.46 -20.94
CA SER A 269 13.57 -0.38 -19.49
C SER A 269 15.01 -0.18 -18.99
N SER A 270 16.01 -0.76 -19.67
CA SER A 270 17.42 -0.56 -19.34
C SER A 270 17.91 0.83 -19.72
N LEU A 271 17.45 1.39 -20.85
CA LEU A 271 17.74 2.78 -21.23
C LEU A 271 17.18 3.77 -20.21
N VAL A 272 15.90 3.62 -19.87
CA VAL A 272 15.26 4.48 -18.89
C VAL A 272 15.94 4.32 -17.52
N PHE A 273 16.28 3.10 -17.10
CA PHE A 273 17.06 2.87 -15.89
C PHE A 273 18.44 3.56 -15.93
N GLY A 274 19.16 3.49 -17.05
CA GLY A 274 20.44 4.17 -17.22
C GLY A 274 20.31 5.70 -17.10
N ILE A 275 19.22 6.27 -17.62
CA ILE A 275 18.89 7.69 -17.47
C ILE A 275 18.61 8.03 -16.00
N LEU A 276 17.76 7.26 -15.31
CA LEU A 276 17.45 7.50 -13.89
C LEU A 276 18.68 7.37 -12.98
N VAL A 277 19.58 6.44 -13.29
CA VAL A 277 20.88 6.30 -12.62
C VAL A 277 21.75 7.54 -12.87
N ARG A 278 21.79 8.03 -14.11
CA ARG A 278 22.57 9.23 -14.47
C ARG A 278 22.09 10.48 -13.75
N PHE A 279 20.78 10.58 -13.50
CA PHE A 279 20.15 11.63 -12.71
C PHE A 279 20.24 11.41 -11.19
N ARG A 280 20.95 10.38 -10.72
CA ARG A 280 21.06 9.99 -9.29
C ARG A 280 19.73 9.76 -8.58
N VAL A 281 18.65 9.59 -9.34
CA VAL A 281 17.34 9.22 -8.77
C VAL A 281 17.39 7.76 -8.33
N CYS A 282 18.04 6.89 -9.11
CA CYS A 282 18.30 5.51 -8.73
C CYS A 282 19.80 5.31 -8.46
N SER A 283 20.16 4.68 -7.34
CA SER A 283 21.53 4.22 -7.13
C SER A 283 21.83 3.10 -8.15
N PRO A 284 22.97 3.13 -8.87
CA PRO A 284 23.46 1.99 -9.64
C PRO A 284 24.01 0.91 -8.71
N LEU A 285 23.23 0.49 -7.72
CA LEU A 285 23.58 -0.62 -6.85
C LEU A 285 22.82 -1.84 -7.36
N GLY A 286 23.38 -2.49 -8.37
CA GLY A 286 23.05 -3.89 -8.67
C GLY A 286 22.84 -4.30 -10.13
N PHE A 287 23.14 -3.47 -11.14
CA PHE A 287 23.20 -3.96 -12.53
C PHE A 287 24.67 -4.28 -12.87
N GLY A 288 25.17 -5.41 -12.35
CA GLY A 288 26.36 -6.07 -12.95
C GLY A 288 27.66 -6.24 -12.14
N GLY A 289 27.74 -6.03 -10.81
CA GLY A 289 29.03 -6.32 -10.13
C GLY A 289 29.14 -6.25 -8.61
N SER A 290 28.09 -5.88 -7.86
CA SER A 290 28.25 -5.47 -6.46
C SER A 290 27.71 -6.46 -5.42
N LEU A 291 27.77 -7.77 -5.67
CA LEU A 291 27.64 -8.77 -4.59
C LEU A 291 29.03 -9.15 -4.06
N GLU A 292 30.00 -9.41 -4.95
CA GLU A 292 31.41 -9.57 -4.56
C GLU A 292 31.99 -8.26 -4.01
N GLN A 293 31.76 -7.13 -4.71
CA GLN A 293 32.39 -5.86 -4.34
C GLN A 293 31.86 -5.24 -3.02
N ASN A 294 30.63 -5.55 -2.59
CA ASN A 294 30.11 -5.13 -1.28
C ASN A 294 30.52 -6.09 -0.16
N LEU A 295 30.88 -7.34 -0.49
CA LEU A 295 31.43 -8.30 0.45
C LEU A 295 32.93 -8.05 0.68
N GLU A 296 33.64 -7.54 -0.34
CA GLU A 296 35.07 -7.21 -0.28
C GLU A 296 35.38 -5.79 0.25
N ASN A 297 34.54 -4.77 -0.04
CA ASN A 297 34.84 -3.38 0.34
C ASN A 297 34.28 -2.93 1.71
N SER A 298 34.03 -3.85 2.65
CA SER A 298 33.66 -3.50 4.04
C SER A 298 34.77 -2.74 4.81
N GLN A 299 35.94 -2.52 4.19
CA GLN A 299 37.04 -1.74 4.76
C GLN A 299 37.02 -0.25 4.38
N MET A 300 36.16 0.21 3.47
CA MET A 300 36.16 1.63 3.06
C MET A 300 34.75 2.18 2.82
N SER A 301 33.97 2.30 3.88
CA SER A 301 32.82 3.21 3.93
C SER A 301 32.85 3.98 5.24
N GLY A 302 33.78 4.94 5.30
CA GLY A 302 33.79 6.01 6.28
C GLY A 302 33.22 7.29 5.64
N MET A 303 32.47 8.05 6.42
CA MET A 303 31.71 9.28 6.09
C MET A 303 30.35 8.96 5.43
N ILE A 304 29.20 8.99 6.11
CA ILE A 304 28.61 10.11 6.89
C ILE A 304 27.70 9.53 8.02
N LEU A 305 28.03 9.91 9.27
CA LEU A 305 27.35 9.97 10.58
C LEU A 305 26.09 9.12 10.97
N PRO A 306 25.93 8.82 12.29
CA PRO A 306 25.48 7.51 12.76
C PRO A 306 24.11 7.53 13.46
N MET A 307 23.31 6.49 13.21
CA MET A 307 22.34 6.02 14.19
C MET A 307 22.64 4.55 14.49
N THR A 308 23.01 4.35 15.74
CA THR A 308 23.64 3.17 16.32
C THR A 308 22.79 1.91 16.16
N GLN A 309 23.24 1.01 15.31
CA GLN A 309 23.02 -0.42 15.49
C GLN A 309 24.40 -1.07 15.54
N PRO A 310 24.82 -1.64 16.67
CA PRO A 310 26.21 -2.03 16.85
C PRO A 310 26.53 -3.18 15.90
N ALA A 311 27.51 -2.97 15.03
CA ALA A 311 28.05 -3.97 14.11
C ALA A 311 28.46 -5.27 14.83
N SER A 312 28.70 -5.21 16.15
CA SER A 312 28.97 -6.37 16.99
C SER A 312 27.82 -7.37 17.03
N LEU A 313 26.54 -6.96 17.04
CA LEU A 313 25.41 -7.90 17.08
C LEU A 313 25.21 -8.64 15.74
N ARG A 314 25.58 -8.00 14.63
CA ARG A 314 25.49 -8.59 13.28
C ARG A 314 26.61 -9.61 13.06
N VAL A 315 27.84 -9.23 13.43
CA VAL A 315 29.01 -10.13 13.45
C VAL A 315 28.80 -11.29 14.43
N GLU A 316 28.17 -11.04 15.58
CA GLU A 316 27.87 -12.09 16.55
C GLU A 316 26.72 -13.01 16.07
N ALA A 317 25.70 -12.49 15.39
CA ALA A 317 24.67 -13.30 14.75
C ALA A 317 25.24 -14.18 13.64
N GLU A 318 26.18 -13.68 12.84
CA GLU A 318 26.87 -14.46 11.81
C GLU A 318 27.80 -15.51 12.41
N ARG A 319 28.50 -15.19 13.51
CA ARG A 319 29.28 -16.17 14.27
C ARG A 319 28.40 -17.29 14.82
N ARG A 320 27.21 -16.97 15.37
CA ARG A 320 26.25 -17.96 15.87
C ARG A 320 25.67 -18.83 14.75
N ARG A 321 25.41 -18.25 13.58
CA ARG A 321 24.96 -18.98 12.38
C ARG A 321 26.04 -19.94 11.86
N ALA A 322 27.30 -19.52 11.82
CA ALA A 322 28.41 -20.37 11.39
C ALA A 322 28.67 -21.53 12.35
N LEU A 323 28.52 -21.32 13.67
CA LEU A 323 28.61 -22.40 14.66
C LEU A 323 27.44 -23.38 14.56
N ALA A 324 26.22 -22.88 14.31
CA ALA A 324 25.06 -23.75 14.11
C ALA A 324 25.19 -24.64 12.87
N LEU A 325 25.73 -24.10 11.76
CA LEU A 325 26.01 -24.88 10.55
C LEU A 325 27.09 -25.93 10.79
N LYS A 326 28.18 -25.59 11.48
CA LYS A 326 29.21 -26.57 11.86
C LYS A 326 28.68 -27.67 12.79
N ALA A 327 27.81 -27.32 13.72
CA ALA A 327 27.17 -28.30 14.60
C ALA A 327 26.21 -29.23 13.84
N LEU A 328 25.51 -28.72 12.82
CA LEU A 328 24.70 -29.52 11.91
C LEU A 328 25.57 -30.45 11.05
N ASP A 329 26.65 -29.95 10.46
CA ASP A 329 27.58 -30.76 9.67
C ASP A 329 28.23 -31.86 10.53
N MET A 330 28.60 -31.56 11.77
CA MET A 330 29.10 -32.57 12.71
C MET A 330 28.05 -33.62 13.04
N ARG A 331 26.77 -33.24 13.21
CA ARG A 331 25.68 -34.20 13.43
C ARG A 331 25.39 -35.03 12.18
N LEU A 332 25.46 -34.45 11.00
CA LEU A 332 25.24 -35.12 9.73
C LEU A 332 26.38 -36.11 9.46
N HIS A 333 27.64 -35.70 9.65
CA HIS A 333 28.79 -36.58 9.58
C HIS A 333 28.79 -37.66 10.67
N ALA A 334 28.38 -37.35 11.90
CA ALA A 334 28.25 -38.34 12.98
C ALA A 334 27.11 -39.33 12.72
N ALA A 335 26.01 -38.90 12.11
CA ALA A 335 24.93 -39.78 11.67
C ALA A 335 25.38 -40.65 10.47
N ALA A 336 26.18 -40.09 9.56
CA ALA A 336 26.77 -40.83 8.45
C ALA A 336 27.80 -41.88 8.93
N SER A 337 28.59 -41.56 9.97
CA SER A 337 29.51 -42.53 10.58
C SER A 337 28.81 -43.56 11.47
N ASN A 338 27.72 -43.16 12.16
CA ASN A 338 26.89 -44.09 12.95
C ASN A 338 25.99 -44.98 12.09
N GLY A 339 25.82 -44.67 10.80
CA GLY A 339 25.20 -45.57 9.82
C GLY A 339 26.03 -46.81 9.49
N ALA A 340 27.28 -46.90 9.97
CA ALA A 340 28.20 -48.00 9.69
C ALA A 340 28.33 -49.03 10.83
N ASN A 341 27.61 -48.89 11.97
CA ASN A 341 27.63 -49.87 13.06
C ASN A 341 26.23 -50.09 13.66
N LEU A 342 25.43 -50.92 12.98
CA LEU A 342 24.42 -51.75 13.65
C LEU A 342 24.67 -53.21 13.26
N PRO A 343 25.02 -54.09 14.21
CA PRO A 343 24.92 -55.53 14.01
C PRO A 343 23.47 -55.96 14.23
N GLY A 344 22.84 -56.38 13.13
CA GLY A 344 21.62 -57.20 13.17
C GLY A 344 20.32 -56.46 12.86
N LEU A 345 19.93 -56.47 11.57
CA LEU A 345 18.68 -57.12 11.17
C LEU A 345 18.66 -57.37 9.66
N SER A 346 18.16 -58.54 9.29
CA SER A 346 18.16 -59.13 7.96
C SER A 346 17.71 -58.23 6.81
N GLN A 347 18.46 -58.39 5.73
CA GLN A 347 18.06 -58.24 4.33
C GLN A 347 16.61 -58.72 4.08
N LYS A 348 15.75 -57.83 3.58
CA LYS A 348 14.74 -58.20 2.57
C LYS A 348 14.48 -57.05 1.59
N THR A 349 15.03 -57.29 0.42
CA THR A 349 14.86 -56.69 -0.90
C THR A 349 13.42 -56.27 -1.26
N PHE A 350 13.34 -55.10 -1.92
CA PHE A 350 12.38 -54.59 -2.91
C PHE A 350 10.91 -55.02 -2.85
N LEU A 351 10.01 -54.03 -2.97
CA LEU A 351 9.06 -53.88 -4.10
C LEU A 351 8.39 -52.49 -3.99
N GLY A 352 8.36 -51.74 -5.09
CA GLY A 352 7.77 -50.39 -5.15
C GLY A 352 6.23 -50.40 -5.13
N PRO A 353 5.56 -49.24 -5.02
CA PRO A 353 4.10 -49.19 -5.14
C PRO A 353 3.62 -48.39 -6.36
N THR A 354 2.87 -49.07 -7.22
CA THR A 354 1.73 -48.49 -7.96
C THR A 354 0.44 -48.72 -7.17
N PRO A 355 -0.62 -47.91 -7.39
CA PRO A 355 -1.67 -47.64 -6.41
C PRO A 355 -2.86 -48.59 -6.54
N SER A 356 -3.53 -48.93 -5.43
CA SER A 356 -4.95 -49.32 -5.47
C SER A 356 -5.64 -49.22 -4.10
N ALA A 357 -6.75 -48.49 -4.11
CA ALA A 357 -7.99 -48.58 -3.32
C ALA A 357 -7.95 -49.02 -1.84
N GLY A 358 -8.32 -48.09 -0.95
CA GLY A 358 -8.72 -48.36 0.44
C GLY A 358 -10.02 -47.64 0.81
N THR A 359 -11.05 -48.42 1.11
CA THR A 359 -12.30 -48.02 1.82
C THR A 359 -12.01 -47.95 3.33
N PRO A 360 -12.67 -47.08 4.13
CA PRO A 360 -12.15 -46.63 5.41
C PRO A 360 -12.59 -47.52 6.59
N ILE A 361 -11.72 -47.69 7.60
CA ILE A 361 -12.09 -48.27 8.89
C ILE A 361 -11.72 -47.31 10.04
N ALA A 362 -12.67 -47.23 10.97
CA ALA A 362 -12.88 -46.33 12.10
C ALA A 362 -11.81 -46.34 13.20
N PHE A 363 -11.70 -45.19 13.89
CA PHE A 363 -11.08 -45.03 15.20
C PHE A 363 -12.11 -45.29 16.33
N PRO A 364 -11.74 -45.94 17.45
CA PRO A 364 -12.59 -46.04 18.64
C PRO A 364 -12.48 -44.80 19.56
N PRO A 365 -13.51 -44.54 20.42
CA PRO A 365 -13.71 -43.26 21.10
C PRO A 365 -13.12 -43.19 22.52
N ILE A 366 -12.89 -41.96 22.99
CA ILE A 366 -12.46 -41.59 24.35
C ILE A 366 -13.70 -41.40 25.26
N PRO A 367 -13.72 -41.93 26.50
CA PRO A 367 -14.88 -41.83 27.38
C PRO A 367 -14.97 -40.48 28.11
N SER A 368 -16.21 -40.02 28.29
CA SER A 368 -16.60 -38.78 28.96
C SER A 368 -17.48 -39.05 30.19
N GLY A 369 -17.34 -38.23 31.24
CA GLY A 369 -18.37 -38.01 32.25
C GLY A 369 -17.90 -37.06 33.38
N PRO A 370 -18.81 -36.45 34.17
CA PRO A 370 -20.11 -35.89 33.80
C PRO A 370 -20.23 -34.38 34.13
N SER A 371 -21.23 -33.77 33.52
CA SER A 371 -21.62 -32.36 33.54
C SER A 371 -22.38 -31.92 34.79
N THR A 372 -22.14 -30.69 35.26
CA THR A 372 -23.11 -29.90 36.04
C THR A 372 -23.30 -28.51 35.45
N THR A 373 -24.58 -28.20 35.27
CA THR A 373 -25.21 -27.02 34.68
C THR A 373 -25.17 -25.82 35.63
N PHE A 374 -24.79 -24.63 35.17
CA PHE A 374 -25.30 -23.36 35.74
C PHE A 374 -25.45 -22.27 34.66
N LYS A 375 -26.68 -21.75 34.55
CA LYS A 375 -27.08 -20.55 33.79
C LYS A 375 -26.59 -19.29 34.51
N VAL A 376 -26.08 -18.28 33.80
CA VAL A 376 -26.25 -16.85 34.16
C VAL A 376 -26.12 -15.95 32.92
N HIS A 377 -27.02 -14.96 32.80
CA HIS A 377 -26.83 -13.68 32.10
C HIS A 377 -27.35 -12.58 33.06
N PRO A 378 -27.07 -11.29 32.85
CA PRO A 378 -25.81 -10.54 32.95
C PRO A 378 -25.87 -9.52 34.12
N THR A 379 -24.76 -8.88 34.51
CA THR A 379 -24.74 -7.48 34.99
C THR A 379 -23.33 -6.94 35.18
N GLN A 380 -23.27 -5.61 35.18
CA GLN A 380 -22.20 -4.65 35.02
C GLN A 380 -21.27 -4.45 36.23
N ASP A 381 -20.11 -3.88 35.89
CA ASP A 381 -19.37 -2.82 36.59
C ASP A 381 -18.42 -3.11 37.77
N THR A 382 -17.22 -2.55 37.56
CA THR A 382 -16.35 -1.82 38.51
C THR A 382 -15.08 -2.51 38.99
N VAL A 383 -13.99 -1.83 38.63
CA VAL A 383 -12.58 -1.98 39.00
C VAL A 383 -12.37 -1.63 40.47
N LEU A 384 -11.61 -2.44 41.20
CA LEU A 384 -10.93 -2.05 42.45
C LEU A 384 -9.91 -3.12 42.84
N PHE A 385 -8.65 -2.72 42.98
CA PHE A 385 -7.73 -3.36 43.94
C PHE A 385 -6.80 -2.28 44.48
N GLU A 386 -7.18 -1.79 45.65
CA GLU A 386 -6.31 -1.19 46.66
C GLU A 386 -6.06 -2.29 47.71
N THR A 387 -4.83 -2.42 48.19
CA THR A 387 -4.54 -3.13 49.44
C THR A 387 -3.34 -2.47 50.10
N THR A 388 -3.55 -2.12 51.37
CA THR A 388 -2.69 -1.33 52.23
C THR A 388 -2.14 -2.22 53.36
N ALA A 389 -0.84 -2.04 53.62
CA ALA A 389 -0.09 -2.12 54.89
C ALA A 389 -0.06 -3.37 55.80
N LEU A 390 1.13 -3.55 56.43
CA LEU A 390 1.47 -3.71 57.87
C LEU A 390 2.97 -4.13 57.92
N ASP A 391 3.94 -3.34 58.40
CA ASP A 391 4.32 -2.81 59.75
C ASP A 391 5.44 -3.64 60.41
N ASP A 392 6.56 -2.99 60.81
CA ASP A 392 7.29 -3.24 62.08
C ASP A 392 8.40 -2.19 62.42
N ASP A 393 8.14 -1.45 63.50
CA ASP A 393 8.95 -0.92 64.63
C ASP A 393 10.38 -0.26 64.57
N THR A 394 10.40 1.07 64.89
CA THR A 394 11.11 1.94 65.91
C THR A 394 12.46 1.57 66.60
N PRO A 395 13.18 2.45 67.41
CA PRO A 395 12.98 3.89 67.81
C PRO A 395 14.22 4.85 68.03
N ASN A 396 13.90 6.11 68.44
CA ASN A 396 14.63 7.15 69.24
C ASN A 396 15.63 8.11 68.53
N ALA A 397 15.76 9.44 68.81
CA ALA A 397 15.26 10.34 69.87
C ALA A 397 15.30 11.86 69.49
N GLU A 398 14.42 12.62 70.17
CA GLU A 398 14.53 13.98 70.78
C GLU A 398 14.76 15.33 70.03
N GLN A 399 13.79 16.25 70.30
CA GLN A 399 13.89 17.69 70.67
C GLN A 399 14.43 18.73 69.63
N SER A 400 13.96 19.97 69.48
CA SER A 400 12.97 20.86 70.13
C SER A 400 12.93 22.22 69.37
N LYS A 401 11.76 22.91 69.39
CA LYS A 401 11.49 24.39 69.25
C LYS A 401 11.53 25.13 67.89
N GLN A 402 10.33 25.25 67.27
CA GLN A 402 9.50 26.46 66.95
C GLN A 402 9.99 27.91 67.30
N PRO A 403 9.28 29.02 66.90
CA PRO A 403 8.52 29.38 65.67
C PRO A 403 8.55 30.91 65.31
N CYS A 404 7.59 31.36 64.47
CA CYS A 404 7.01 32.73 64.24
C CYS A 404 7.39 33.42 62.91
N THR A 405 6.54 34.12 62.14
CA THR A 405 5.09 34.49 62.15
C THR A 405 4.78 35.29 60.86
N SER A 406 3.52 35.24 60.37
CA SER A 406 2.69 36.33 59.76
C SER A 406 3.19 37.07 58.48
N SER A 407 2.38 37.56 57.52
CA SER A 407 0.92 37.63 57.28
C SER A 407 0.63 38.33 55.93
N SER A 408 -0.46 37.90 55.27
CA SER A 408 -1.53 38.64 54.54
C SER A 408 -1.29 39.84 53.59
N GLY A 409 -2.09 39.86 52.49
CA GLY A 409 -2.67 41.07 51.82
C GLY A 409 -2.24 41.24 50.35
N SER A 410 -3.02 40.88 49.32
CA SER A 410 -4.21 41.55 48.71
C SER A 410 -3.99 42.99 48.22
N GLY A 411 -4.21 43.24 46.92
CA GLY A 411 -4.44 44.60 46.40
C GLY A 411 -4.00 44.89 44.96
N THR A 412 -4.97 44.87 44.04
CA THR A 412 -5.04 45.44 42.68
C THR A 412 -4.65 46.93 42.56
N ASN A 413 -4.03 47.38 41.44
CA ASN A 413 -4.67 48.10 40.29
C ASN A 413 -3.69 48.95 39.42
N GLU A 414 -3.97 48.95 38.11
CA GLU A 414 -3.85 50.01 37.06
C GLU A 414 -2.57 50.83 36.78
N LYS A 415 -2.13 50.83 35.49
CA LYS A 415 -2.15 51.94 34.48
C LYS A 415 -1.04 51.76 33.40
N PRO A 416 -1.02 52.54 32.30
CA PRO A 416 -1.97 53.56 31.82
C PRO A 416 -2.62 53.29 30.45
#